data_AF-Q2W8Q4-F1
#
_entry.id   AF-Q2W8Q4-F1
#
_cell.length_a   1.000
_cell.length_b   1.000
_cell.length_c   1.000
_cell.angle_alpha   90.00
_cell.angle_beta   90.00
_cell.angle_gamma   90.00
#
_symmetry.space_group_name_H-M   'P 1'
#
loop_
_entity.id
_entity.type
_entity.pdbx_description
1 polymer ?
#
loop_
_entity_poly.entity_id
_entity_poly.type
_entity_poly.pdbx_seq_one_letter_code
_entity_poly.pdbx_strand_id
1 'polypeptide(L)'
;MRKSGCTVCSRSIGWVGLAVNTVLMVMKAFVGLIGGSQAMLADAMYSLKDMLNALMVVIGTTISSKPLDAEHPYGHGKVEFILSMVVSVVFIGLTGYLLVHAVQILLDESMHRTPHLIVLWAALVSVGVNVAMYFYSRCVAIETNSPIIKTMAKHHHGDATASGAVALGIIGAHYLNMPWIDPAVALWETIDLLLLGKVVFMDAYRGLMDHTAGEAVQNRIVDTAERVPGVRGVIHLRARYVGQDIWADMIIGVDPEHTVEQAHDICEAVQAAVCGKMRRIESLHVSAEAREAGDTSKPTFSEEPLTYDEVMLSKVDN
;
A
#
# COMPACT_ATOMS: atom_id res chain seq x y z
N MET A 1 24.06 14.91 -6.97
CA MET A 1 24.82 15.76 -6.01
C MET A 1 23.78 16.56 -5.26
N ARG A 2 23.51 16.23 -4.00
CA ARG A 2 22.37 16.77 -3.23
C ARG A 2 22.55 18.27 -2.99
N LYS A 3 22.10 19.14 -3.92
CA LYS A 3 22.10 20.61 -3.71
C LYS A 3 21.33 20.92 -2.44
N SER A 4 21.79 21.90 -1.65
CA SER A 4 21.15 22.27 -0.36
C SER A 4 19.66 22.62 -0.49
N GLY A 5 19.23 23.17 -1.64
CA GLY A 5 17.80 23.41 -1.91
C GLY A 5 16.96 22.12 -1.98
N CYS A 6 17.55 20.99 -2.40
CA CYS A 6 16.81 19.74 -2.60
C CYS A 6 16.46 19.04 -1.28
N THR A 7 17.25 19.22 -0.22
CA THR A 7 16.90 18.68 1.11
C THR A 7 15.71 19.41 1.70
N VAL A 8 15.62 20.73 1.51
CA VAL A 8 14.47 21.54 1.94
C VAL A 8 13.23 21.12 1.16
N CYS A 9 13.30 21.05 -0.17
CA CYS A 9 12.18 20.57 -1.01
C CYS A 9 11.73 19.15 -0.63
N SER A 10 12.67 18.25 -0.36
CA SER A 10 12.34 16.86 0.03
C SER A 10 11.58 16.77 1.34
N ARG A 11 11.80 17.69 2.29
CA ARG A 11 11.08 17.71 3.58
C ARG A 11 9.72 18.39 3.46
N SER A 12 9.64 19.47 2.68
CA SER A 12 8.41 20.24 2.52
C SER A 12 7.39 19.57 1.59
N ILE A 13 7.84 18.77 0.60
CA ILE A 13 6.97 18.28 -0.47
C ILE A 13 5.79 17.45 0.02
N GLY A 14 5.97 16.63 1.06
CA GLY A 14 4.87 15.84 1.63
C GLY A 14 3.78 16.71 2.23
N TRP A 15 4.17 17.74 2.99
CA TRP A 15 3.24 18.69 3.60
C TRP A 15 2.55 19.57 2.56
N VAL A 16 3.29 20.04 1.55
CA VAL A 16 2.74 20.83 0.44
C VAL A 16 1.75 19.97 -0.35
N GLY A 17 2.09 18.73 -0.69
CA GLY A 17 1.22 17.81 -1.41
C GLY A 17 -0.08 17.50 -0.65
N LEU A 18 0.03 17.22 0.66
CA LEU A 18 -1.14 16.99 1.51
C LEU A 18 -2.04 18.22 1.58
N ALA A 19 -1.48 19.41 1.81
CA ALA A 19 -2.23 20.66 1.89
C ALA A 19 -2.94 20.97 0.55
N VAL A 20 -2.23 20.86 -0.56
CA VAL A 20 -2.77 21.11 -1.91
C VAL A 20 -3.89 20.12 -2.23
N ASN A 21 -3.68 18.82 -2.01
CA ASN A 21 -4.71 17.82 -2.28
C ASN A 21 -5.96 18.04 -1.42
N THR A 22 -5.78 18.41 -0.15
CA THR A 22 -6.91 18.71 0.76
C THR A 22 -7.72 19.91 0.27
N VAL A 23 -7.05 21.00 -0.12
CA VAL A 23 -7.72 22.20 -0.65
C VAL A 23 -8.46 21.89 -1.96
N LEU A 24 -7.82 21.17 -2.88
CA LEU A 24 -8.45 20.77 -4.13
C LEU A 24 -9.64 19.85 -3.89
N MET A 25 -9.53 18.86 -3.00
CA MET A 25 -10.63 17.97 -2.64
C MET A 25 -11.84 18.75 -2.13
N VAL A 26 -11.65 19.67 -1.17
CA VAL A 26 -12.74 20.50 -0.63
C VAL A 26 -13.37 21.35 -1.73
N MET A 27 -12.55 21.98 -2.57
CA MET A 27 -13.02 22.78 -3.70
C MET A 27 -13.83 21.93 -4.68
N LYS A 28 -13.31 20.78 -5.14
CA LYS A 28 -14.00 19.86 -6.07
C LYS A 28 -15.33 19.39 -5.48
N ALA A 29 -15.35 18.96 -4.22
CA ALA A 29 -16.57 18.53 -3.55
C ALA A 29 -17.61 19.64 -3.50
N PHE A 30 -17.21 20.84 -3.04
CA PHE A 30 -18.11 21.98 -2.93
C PHE A 30 -18.64 22.43 -4.31
N VAL A 31 -17.74 22.58 -5.29
CA VAL A 31 -18.09 23.00 -6.65
C VAL A 31 -18.92 21.94 -7.39
N GLY A 32 -18.62 20.65 -7.19
CA GLY A 32 -19.40 19.55 -7.74
C GLY A 32 -20.84 19.56 -7.24
N LEU A 33 -21.04 19.79 -5.94
CA LEU A 33 -22.37 19.89 -5.33
C LEU A 33 -23.16 21.09 -5.86
N ILE A 34 -22.60 22.31 -5.78
CA ILE A 34 -23.34 23.52 -6.21
C ILE A 34 -23.47 23.63 -7.73
N GLY A 35 -22.52 23.06 -8.46
CA GLY A 35 -22.48 23.08 -9.91
C GLY A 35 -23.28 21.95 -10.56
N GLY A 36 -23.69 20.94 -9.79
CA GLY A 36 -24.48 19.81 -10.27
C GLY A 36 -23.72 18.85 -11.18
N SER A 37 -22.42 18.67 -10.98
CA SER A 37 -21.58 17.74 -11.77
C SER A 37 -21.33 16.46 -10.99
N GLN A 38 -21.73 15.33 -11.55
CA GLN A 38 -21.45 14.01 -11.00
C GLN A 38 -19.97 13.65 -11.21
N ALA A 39 -19.39 14.05 -12.34
CA ALA A 39 -17.99 13.80 -12.64
C ALA A 39 -17.08 14.49 -11.61
N MET A 40 -17.37 15.75 -11.27
CA MET A 40 -16.59 16.48 -10.26
C MET A 40 -16.75 15.88 -8.85
N LEU A 41 -17.91 15.30 -8.52
CA LEU A 41 -18.10 14.59 -7.25
C LEU A 41 -17.30 13.29 -7.19
N ALA A 42 -17.22 12.55 -8.30
CA ALA A 42 -16.37 11.37 -8.42
C ALA A 42 -14.87 11.73 -8.33
N ASP A 43 -14.43 12.81 -8.99
CA ASP A 43 -13.07 13.33 -8.89
C ASP A 43 -12.74 13.83 -7.47
N ALA A 44 -13.71 14.44 -6.77
CA ALA A 44 -13.57 14.78 -5.36
C ALA A 44 -13.38 13.55 -4.48
N MET A 45 -14.11 12.46 -4.76
CA MET A 45 -13.94 11.18 -4.08
C MET A 45 -12.56 10.56 -4.35
N TYR A 46 -12.01 10.77 -5.56
CA TYR A 46 -10.64 10.35 -5.88
C TYR A 46 -9.62 11.06 -4.99
N SER A 47 -9.69 12.38 -4.89
CA SER A 47 -8.81 13.15 -4.01
C SER A 47 -9.04 12.83 -2.52
N LEU A 48 -10.28 12.54 -2.10
CA LEU A 48 -10.62 12.13 -0.74
C LEU A 48 -9.97 10.79 -0.37
N LYS A 49 -10.01 9.80 -1.25
CA LYS A 49 -9.36 8.50 -1.06
C LYS A 49 -7.87 8.67 -0.76
N ASP A 50 -7.19 9.52 -1.51
CA ASP A 50 -5.76 9.74 -1.33
C ASP A 50 -5.45 10.50 -0.02
N MET A 51 -6.31 11.45 0.38
CA MET A 51 -6.23 12.09 1.70
C MET A 51 -6.43 11.08 2.84
N LEU A 52 -7.44 10.22 2.73
CA LEU A 52 -7.71 9.17 3.72
C LEU A 52 -6.56 8.18 3.81
N ASN A 53 -5.96 7.80 2.67
CA ASN A 53 -4.79 6.94 2.64
C ASN A 53 -3.59 7.58 3.37
N ALA A 54 -3.32 8.87 3.12
CA ALA A 54 -2.26 9.59 3.82
C ALA A 54 -2.53 9.66 5.35
N LEU A 55 -3.78 9.93 5.74
CA LEU A 55 -4.18 9.95 7.14
C LEU A 55 -4.01 8.58 7.81
N MET A 56 -4.39 7.50 7.13
CA MET A 56 -4.21 6.13 7.61
C MET A 56 -2.75 5.78 7.81
N VAL A 57 -1.86 6.17 6.89
CA VAL A 57 -0.42 5.96 7.07
C VAL A 57 0.06 6.70 8.32
N VAL A 58 -0.34 7.96 8.55
CA VAL A 58 0.07 8.72 9.74
C VAL A 58 -0.45 8.08 11.02
N ILE A 59 -1.75 7.79 11.11
CA ILE A 59 -2.36 7.22 12.32
C ILE A 59 -1.84 5.79 12.54
N GLY A 60 -1.85 4.97 11.50
CA GLY A 60 -1.42 3.58 11.50
C GLY A 60 0.02 3.44 11.97
N THR A 61 0.95 4.18 11.36
CA THR A 61 2.37 4.16 11.77
C THR A 61 2.58 4.71 13.18
N THR A 62 1.81 5.71 13.61
CA THR A 62 1.91 6.26 14.98
C THR A 62 1.46 5.25 16.03
N ILE A 63 0.40 4.46 15.74
CA ILE A 63 -0.09 3.45 16.67
C ILE A 63 0.75 2.18 16.61
N SER A 64 1.14 1.73 15.41
CA SER A 64 1.93 0.51 15.22
C SER A 64 3.35 0.61 15.77
N SER A 65 3.92 1.82 15.84
CA SER A 65 5.23 2.07 16.46
C SER A 65 5.20 2.14 17.99
N LYS A 66 4.04 1.93 18.62
CA LYS A 66 3.99 1.79 20.08
C LYS A 66 4.78 0.54 20.51
N PRO A 67 5.52 0.63 21.63
CA PRO A 67 6.25 -0.52 22.15
C PRO A 67 5.29 -1.63 22.57
N LEU A 68 5.82 -2.86 22.64
CA LEU A 68 5.12 -4.02 23.16
C LEU A 68 4.63 -3.74 24.59
N ASP A 69 3.42 -4.20 24.90
CA ASP A 69 2.83 -4.13 26.23
C ASP A 69 2.31 -5.51 26.66
N ALA A 70 1.91 -5.63 27.92
CA ALA A 70 1.47 -6.93 28.47
C ALA A 70 0.17 -7.45 27.82
N GLU A 71 -0.67 -6.57 27.26
CA GLU A 71 -1.89 -6.94 26.56
C GLU A 71 -1.59 -7.32 25.09
N HIS A 72 -0.52 -6.79 24.52
CA HIS A 72 -0.11 -6.94 23.12
C HIS A 72 1.37 -7.36 23.03
N PRO A 73 1.72 -8.62 23.39
CA PRO A 73 3.10 -9.10 23.36
C PRO A 73 3.69 -9.19 21.94
N TYR A 74 2.83 -9.22 20.92
CA TYR A 74 3.20 -9.19 19.50
C TYR A 74 3.10 -7.79 18.87
N GLY A 75 2.74 -6.79 19.69
CA GLY A 75 2.69 -5.39 19.30
C GLY A 75 1.42 -4.97 18.57
N HIS A 76 1.46 -3.73 18.08
CA HIS A 76 0.31 -3.01 17.53
C HIS A 76 0.30 -2.94 16.00
N GLY A 77 1.15 -3.73 15.33
CA GLY A 77 1.34 -3.70 13.88
C GLY A 77 0.06 -3.93 13.07
N LYS A 78 -0.83 -4.82 13.56
CA LYS A 78 -2.07 -5.18 12.85
C LYS A 78 -3.11 -4.04 12.80
N VAL A 79 -2.97 -3.00 13.63
CA VAL A 79 -3.88 -1.84 13.62
C VAL A 79 -3.88 -1.15 12.26
N GLU A 80 -2.73 -1.10 11.57
CA GLU A 80 -2.64 -0.49 10.23
C GLU A 80 -3.57 -1.19 9.22
N PHE A 81 -3.62 -2.52 9.25
CA PHE A 81 -4.51 -3.31 8.39
C PHE A 81 -5.97 -3.16 8.79
N ILE A 82 -6.28 -3.14 10.09
CA ILE A 82 -7.65 -2.94 10.58
C ILE A 82 -8.18 -1.57 10.14
N LEU A 83 -7.40 -0.51 10.32
CA LEU A 83 -7.78 0.84 9.89
C LEU A 83 -7.96 0.91 8.37
N SER A 84 -7.02 0.34 7.61
CA SER A 84 -7.09 0.27 6.14
C SER A 84 -8.33 -0.49 5.65
N MET A 85 -8.71 -1.56 6.34
CA MET A 85 -9.90 -2.34 6.02
C MET A 85 -11.18 -1.55 6.31
N VAL A 86 -11.30 -0.90 7.47
CA VAL A 86 -12.49 -0.09 7.82
C VAL A 86 -12.68 1.05 6.83
N VAL A 87 -11.63 1.81 6.54
CA VAL A 87 -11.71 2.96 5.63
C VAL A 87 -12.02 2.51 4.21
N SER A 88 -11.39 1.43 3.71
CA SER A 88 -11.69 0.92 2.37
C SER A 88 -13.14 0.46 2.25
N VAL A 89 -13.71 -0.20 3.27
CA VAL A 89 -15.14 -0.57 3.27
C VAL A 89 -16.05 0.65 3.20
N VAL A 90 -15.82 1.66 4.05
CA VAL A 90 -16.61 2.92 4.03
C VAL A 90 -16.47 3.62 2.68
N PHE A 91 -15.26 3.69 2.14
CA PHE A 91 -14.96 4.31 0.87
C PHE A 91 -15.62 3.61 -0.31
N ILE A 92 -15.57 2.27 -0.35
CA ILE A 92 -16.26 1.45 -1.36
C ILE A 92 -17.76 1.67 -1.28
N GLY A 93 -18.34 1.73 -0.07
CA GLY A 93 -19.76 2.01 0.12
C GLY A 93 -20.18 3.36 -0.45
N LEU A 94 -19.44 4.43 -0.13
CA LEU A 94 -19.73 5.78 -0.62
C LEU A 94 -19.53 5.90 -2.14
N THR A 95 -18.48 5.28 -2.68
CA THR A 95 -18.24 5.23 -4.13
C THR A 95 -19.32 4.41 -4.85
N GLY A 96 -19.78 3.32 -4.24
CA GLY A 96 -20.88 2.51 -4.76
C GLY A 96 -22.21 3.29 -4.83
N TYR A 97 -22.48 4.17 -3.85
CA TYR A 97 -23.61 5.09 -3.92
C TYR A 97 -23.49 6.04 -5.13
N LEU A 98 -22.32 6.66 -5.33
CA LEU A 98 -22.10 7.52 -6.50
C LEU A 98 -22.21 6.77 -7.82
N LEU A 99 -21.74 5.52 -7.89
CA LEU A 99 -21.88 4.65 -9.06
C LEU A 99 -23.35 4.45 -9.41
N VAL A 100 -24.17 4.03 -8.45
CA VAL A 100 -25.61 3.81 -8.67
C VAL A 100 -26.29 5.10 -9.12
N HIS A 101 -25.95 6.23 -8.49
CA HIS A 101 -26.49 7.54 -8.84
C HIS A 101 -26.09 7.95 -10.27
N ALA A 102 -24.83 7.74 -10.67
CA ALA A 102 -24.35 7.98 -12.02
C ALA A 102 -25.07 7.11 -13.06
N VAL A 103 -25.30 5.82 -12.77
CA VAL A 103 -26.07 4.91 -13.63
C VAL A 103 -27.51 5.37 -13.79
N GLN A 104 -28.17 5.78 -12.70
CA GLN A 104 -29.55 6.28 -12.74
C GLN A 104 -29.68 7.52 -13.63
N ILE A 105 -28.78 8.50 -13.46
CA ILE A 105 -28.77 9.70 -14.30
C ILE A 105 -28.45 9.35 -15.75
N LEU A 106 -27.54 8.41 -16.00
CA LEU A 106 -27.17 8.04 -17.36
C LEU A 106 -28.33 7.35 -18.11
N LEU A 107 -29.12 6.52 -17.42
CA LEU A 107 -30.25 5.80 -18.01
C LEU A 107 -31.53 6.64 -18.15
N ASP A 108 -31.74 7.63 -17.29
CA ASP A 108 -32.88 8.53 -17.36
C ASP A 108 -32.49 9.85 -18.04
N GLU A 109 -32.75 9.93 -19.35
CA GLU A 109 -32.46 11.13 -20.15
C GLU A 109 -33.11 12.40 -19.58
N SER A 110 -34.23 12.29 -18.85
CA SER A 110 -34.87 13.44 -18.22
C SER A 110 -34.05 14.05 -17.08
N MET A 111 -33.09 13.30 -16.55
CA MET A 111 -32.16 13.75 -15.51
C MET A 111 -30.88 14.35 -16.07
N HIS A 112 -30.63 14.31 -17.38
CA HIS A 112 -29.44 14.90 -17.98
C HIS A 112 -29.51 16.43 -17.84
N ARG A 113 -28.61 16.99 -17.02
CA ARG A 113 -28.48 18.43 -16.82
C ARG A 113 -27.06 18.86 -17.09
N THR A 114 -26.91 19.90 -17.89
CA THR A 114 -25.61 20.53 -18.15
C THR A 114 -25.10 21.17 -16.85
N PRO A 115 -23.95 20.74 -16.30
CA PRO A 115 -23.43 21.31 -15.06
C PRO A 115 -23.03 22.78 -15.25
N HIS A 116 -23.02 23.56 -14.17
CA HIS A 116 -22.66 24.97 -14.25
C HIS A 116 -21.18 25.17 -14.65
N LEU A 117 -20.89 26.24 -15.41
CA LEU A 117 -19.52 26.52 -15.91
C LEU A 117 -18.47 26.73 -14.81
N ILE A 118 -18.89 26.99 -13.58
CA ILE A 118 -17.98 27.02 -12.41
C ILE A 118 -17.24 25.69 -12.23
N VAL A 119 -17.85 24.58 -12.61
CA VAL A 119 -17.25 23.24 -12.57
C VAL A 119 -16.08 23.14 -13.56
N LEU A 120 -16.23 23.70 -14.77
CA LEU A 120 -15.15 23.71 -15.75
C LEU A 120 -13.93 24.47 -15.21
N TRP A 121 -14.13 25.65 -14.63
CA TRP A 121 -13.03 26.43 -14.07
C TRP A 121 -12.37 25.72 -12.90
N ALA A 122 -13.13 25.10 -12.00
CA ALA A 122 -12.57 24.29 -10.92
C ALA A 122 -11.77 23.09 -11.43
N ALA A 123 -12.25 22.42 -12.48
CA ALA A 123 -11.55 21.31 -13.12
C ALA A 123 -10.23 21.77 -13.74
N LEU A 124 -10.24 22.88 -14.49
CA LEU A 124 -9.04 23.44 -15.10
C LEU A 124 -8.01 23.91 -14.06
N VAL A 125 -8.46 24.52 -12.95
CA VAL A 125 -7.60 24.87 -11.82
C VAL A 125 -6.98 23.61 -11.22
N SER A 126 -7.77 22.57 -10.98
CA SER A 126 -7.28 21.29 -10.46
C SER A 126 -6.24 20.65 -11.39
N VAL A 127 -6.49 20.62 -12.71
CA VAL A 127 -5.53 20.12 -13.70
C VAL A 127 -4.23 20.93 -13.62
N GLY A 128 -4.31 22.26 -13.65
CA GLY A 128 -3.13 23.13 -13.59
C GLY A 128 -2.29 22.91 -12.34
N VAL A 129 -2.95 22.83 -11.17
CA VAL A 129 -2.27 22.60 -9.89
C VAL A 129 -1.65 21.20 -9.82
N ASN A 130 -2.37 20.16 -10.23
CA ASN A 130 -1.85 18.79 -10.21
C ASN A 130 -0.72 18.56 -11.22
N VAL A 131 -0.77 19.19 -12.40
CA VAL A 131 0.34 19.16 -13.36
C VAL A 131 1.57 19.87 -12.79
N ALA A 132 1.41 21.03 -12.13
CA ALA A 132 2.51 21.71 -11.46
C ALA A 132 3.12 20.86 -10.34
N MET A 133 2.28 20.25 -9.50
CA MET A 133 2.70 19.34 -8.43
C MET A 133 3.36 18.07 -8.95
N TYR A 134 2.91 17.55 -10.10
CA TYR A 134 3.55 16.44 -10.78
C TYR A 134 4.98 16.77 -11.19
N PHE A 135 5.20 17.90 -11.88
CA PHE A 135 6.55 18.30 -12.28
C PHE A 135 7.46 18.60 -11.09
N TYR A 136 6.92 19.25 -10.06
CA TYR A 136 7.64 19.52 -8.83
C TYR A 136 8.08 18.22 -8.13
N SER A 137 7.13 17.30 -7.91
CA SER A 137 7.39 16.00 -7.29
C SER A 137 8.33 15.14 -8.11
N ARG A 138 8.19 15.16 -9.45
CA ARG A 138 9.08 14.42 -10.33
C ARG A 138 10.52 14.95 -10.28
N CYS A 139 10.70 16.27 -10.27
CA CYS A 139 12.02 16.89 -10.13
C CYS A 139 12.69 16.48 -8.81
N VAL A 140 11.97 16.56 -7.70
CA VAL A 140 12.49 16.16 -6.38
C VAL A 140 12.74 14.65 -6.33
N ALA A 141 11.86 13.82 -6.90
CA ALA A 141 12.03 12.37 -6.94
C ALA A 141 13.30 11.94 -7.67
N ILE A 142 13.61 12.58 -8.81
CA ILE A 142 14.82 12.29 -9.59
C ILE A 142 16.08 12.71 -8.82
N GLU A 143 16.10 13.91 -8.25
CA GLU A 143 17.29 14.43 -7.56
C GLU A 143 17.57 13.72 -6.22
N THR A 144 16.52 13.23 -5.56
CA THR A 144 16.64 12.50 -4.28
C THR A 144 16.67 10.99 -4.45
N ASN A 145 16.42 10.48 -5.66
CA ASN A 145 16.21 9.06 -5.96
C ASN A 145 15.22 8.39 -4.98
N SER A 146 14.14 9.10 -4.63
CA SER A 146 13.16 8.63 -3.63
C SER A 146 11.99 7.90 -4.30
N PRO A 147 11.79 6.59 -4.02
CA PRO A 147 10.64 5.85 -4.55
C PRO A 147 9.32 6.39 -4.03
N ILE A 148 9.27 6.86 -2.77
CA ILE A 148 8.06 7.42 -2.16
C ILE A 148 7.62 8.70 -2.89
N ILE A 149 8.56 9.61 -3.19
CA ILE A 149 8.26 10.86 -3.90
C ILE A 149 7.91 10.56 -5.37
N LYS A 150 8.50 9.51 -5.98
CA LYS A 150 8.12 9.05 -7.31
C LYS A 150 6.66 8.57 -7.35
N THR A 151 6.21 7.85 -6.33
CA THR A 151 4.80 7.45 -6.18
C THR A 151 3.91 8.67 -6.01
N MET A 152 4.29 9.65 -5.17
CA MET A 152 3.57 10.92 -5.03
C MET A 152 3.42 11.68 -6.36
N ALA A 153 4.46 11.71 -7.19
CA ALA A 153 4.36 12.28 -8.54
C ALA A 153 3.31 11.54 -9.38
N LYS A 154 3.29 10.21 -9.36
CA LYS A 154 2.27 9.42 -10.07
C LYS A 154 0.85 9.71 -9.56
N HIS A 155 0.66 9.94 -8.27
CA HIS A 155 -0.64 10.33 -7.71
C HIS A 155 -1.12 11.66 -8.30
N HIS A 156 -0.29 12.71 -8.29
CA HIS A 156 -0.64 13.98 -8.91
C HIS A 156 -0.93 13.86 -10.41
N HIS A 157 -0.27 12.94 -11.11
CA HIS A 157 -0.61 12.65 -12.50
C HIS A 157 -2.02 12.02 -12.63
N GLY A 158 -2.38 11.08 -11.75
CA GLY A 158 -3.71 10.50 -11.68
C GLY A 158 -4.80 11.55 -11.43
N ASP A 159 -4.59 12.41 -10.44
CA ASP A 159 -5.52 13.52 -10.13
C ASP A 159 -5.68 14.50 -11.31
N ALA A 160 -4.58 14.79 -12.03
CA ALA A 160 -4.64 15.62 -13.23
C ALA A 160 -5.45 14.94 -14.35
N THR A 161 -5.34 13.61 -14.50
CA THR A 161 -6.11 12.87 -15.51
C THR A 161 -7.59 12.83 -15.18
N ALA A 162 -7.97 12.62 -13.91
CA ALA A 162 -9.36 12.65 -13.46
C ALA A 162 -9.98 14.03 -13.69
N SER A 163 -9.37 15.09 -13.15
CA SER A 163 -9.85 16.46 -13.38
C SER A 163 -9.85 16.86 -14.86
N GLY A 164 -8.95 16.31 -15.67
CA GLY A 164 -8.95 16.49 -17.12
C GLY A 164 -10.16 15.84 -17.79
N ALA A 165 -10.53 14.63 -17.37
CA ALA A 165 -11.74 13.95 -17.83
C ALA A 165 -13.00 14.75 -17.44
N VAL A 166 -13.07 15.28 -16.22
CA VAL A 166 -14.14 16.18 -15.79
C VAL A 166 -14.22 17.41 -16.71
N ALA A 167 -13.10 18.11 -16.95
CA ALA A 167 -13.08 19.30 -17.80
C ALA A 167 -13.57 18.99 -19.23
N LEU A 168 -13.12 17.87 -19.82
CA LEU A 168 -13.59 17.42 -21.13
C LEU A 168 -15.08 17.06 -21.10
N GLY A 169 -15.57 16.46 -20.02
CA GLY A 169 -16.98 16.15 -19.83
C GLY A 169 -17.85 17.41 -19.81
N ILE A 170 -17.44 18.44 -19.07
CA ILE A 170 -18.15 19.72 -19.03
C ILE A 170 -18.08 20.44 -20.39
N ILE A 171 -16.95 20.40 -21.08
CA ILE A 171 -16.81 20.96 -22.43
C ILE A 171 -17.77 20.25 -23.41
N GLY A 172 -17.83 18.92 -23.38
CA GLY A 172 -18.78 18.15 -24.20
C GLY A 172 -20.24 18.48 -23.86
N ALA A 173 -20.57 18.60 -22.58
CA ALA A 173 -21.92 18.95 -22.14
C ALA A 173 -22.37 20.33 -22.64
N HIS A 174 -21.50 21.35 -22.62
CA HIS A 174 -21.83 22.71 -23.06
C HIS A 174 -21.74 22.90 -24.57
N TYR A 175 -20.62 22.51 -25.19
CA TYR A 175 -20.29 22.89 -26.57
C TYR A 175 -20.75 21.86 -27.61
N LEU A 176 -20.92 20.60 -27.22
CA LEU A 176 -21.50 19.56 -28.09
C LEU A 176 -22.98 19.30 -27.78
N ASN A 177 -23.55 19.99 -26.78
CA ASN A 177 -24.93 19.80 -26.30
C ASN A 177 -25.20 18.34 -25.89
N MET A 178 -24.22 17.71 -25.22
CA MET A 178 -24.26 16.31 -24.78
C MET A 178 -24.14 16.20 -23.25
N PRO A 179 -25.17 16.58 -22.49
CA PRO A 179 -25.13 16.60 -21.02
C PRO A 179 -24.87 15.22 -20.39
N TRP A 180 -25.15 14.12 -21.10
CA TRP A 180 -24.89 12.75 -20.67
C TRP A 180 -23.40 12.40 -20.52
N ILE A 181 -22.48 13.23 -21.05
CA ILE A 181 -21.03 12.97 -20.92
C ILE A 181 -20.59 13.11 -19.45
N ASP A 182 -21.15 14.04 -18.68
CA ASP A 182 -20.80 14.20 -17.25
C ASP A 182 -21.09 12.94 -16.41
N PRO A 183 -22.31 12.36 -16.42
CA PRO A 183 -22.56 11.10 -15.71
C PRO A 183 -21.77 9.91 -16.31
N ALA A 184 -21.42 9.93 -17.61
CA ALA A 184 -20.55 8.90 -18.19
C ALA A 184 -19.11 8.97 -17.66
N VAL A 185 -18.55 10.17 -17.50
CA VAL A 185 -17.24 10.37 -16.84
C VAL A 185 -17.33 9.96 -15.37
N ALA A 186 -18.39 10.36 -14.66
CA ALA A 186 -18.62 9.94 -13.28
C ALA A 186 -18.69 8.41 -13.13
N LEU A 187 -19.37 7.74 -14.05
CA LEU A 187 -19.46 6.28 -14.10
C LEU A 187 -18.08 5.64 -14.27
N TRP A 188 -17.27 6.16 -15.20
CA TRP A 188 -15.92 5.67 -15.40
C TRP A 188 -15.04 5.85 -14.15
N GLU A 189 -15.04 7.04 -13.55
CA GLU A 189 -14.23 7.33 -12.36
C GLU A 189 -14.65 6.50 -11.14
N THR A 190 -15.95 6.33 -10.92
CA THR A 190 -16.45 5.50 -9.81
C THR A 190 -16.11 4.02 -10.00
N ILE A 191 -16.10 3.50 -11.23
CA ILE A 191 -15.60 2.14 -11.51
C ILE A 191 -14.12 2.02 -11.15
N ASP A 192 -13.27 2.96 -11.59
CA ASP A 192 -11.84 2.95 -11.27
C ASP A 192 -11.61 3.01 -9.74
N LEU A 193 -12.36 3.86 -9.05
CA LEU A 193 -12.31 3.97 -7.60
C LEU A 193 -12.72 2.69 -6.87
N LEU A 194 -13.72 1.97 -7.37
CA LEU A 194 -14.11 0.68 -6.79
C LEU A 194 -13.04 -0.39 -7.00
N LEU A 195 -12.38 -0.41 -8.16
CA LEU A 195 -11.25 -1.31 -8.42
C LEU A 195 -10.07 -1.00 -7.49
N LEU A 196 -9.74 0.28 -7.32
CA LEU A 196 -8.71 0.72 -6.37
C LEU A 196 -9.09 0.37 -4.92
N GLY A 197 -10.33 0.63 -4.54
CA GLY A 197 -10.85 0.28 -3.22
C GLY A 197 -10.74 -1.22 -2.92
N LYS A 198 -11.04 -2.07 -3.91
CA LYS A 198 -10.88 -3.53 -3.80
C LYS A 198 -9.43 -3.93 -3.58
N VAL A 199 -8.48 -3.30 -4.27
CA VAL A 199 -7.04 -3.57 -4.07
C VAL A 199 -6.64 -3.21 -2.64
N VAL A 200 -6.99 -2.02 -2.17
CA VAL A 200 -6.68 -1.57 -0.80
C VAL A 200 -7.30 -2.50 0.24
N PHE A 201 -8.56 -2.90 0.05
CA PHE A 201 -9.24 -3.86 0.92
C PHE A 201 -8.52 -5.21 0.93
N MET A 202 -8.13 -5.72 -0.24
CA MET A 202 -7.45 -7.02 -0.35
C MET A 202 -6.07 -6.99 0.30
N ASP A 203 -5.32 -5.89 0.15
CA ASP A 203 -4.02 -5.73 0.80
C ASP A 203 -4.17 -5.65 2.33
N ALA A 204 -5.19 -4.94 2.82
CA ALA A 204 -5.52 -4.92 4.24
C ALA A 204 -5.93 -6.31 4.77
N TYR A 205 -6.79 -7.03 4.04
CA TYR A 205 -7.20 -8.38 4.38
C TYR A 205 -6.01 -9.35 4.42
N ARG A 206 -5.14 -9.32 3.41
CA ARG A 206 -3.93 -10.15 3.35
C ARG A 206 -2.98 -9.84 4.50
N GLY A 207 -2.78 -8.56 4.81
CA GLY A 207 -1.98 -8.15 5.95
C GLY A 207 -2.55 -8.65 7.29
N LEU A 208 -3.88 -8.62 7.44
CA LEU A 208 -4.54 -9.14 8.63
C LEU A 208 -4.45 -10.68 8.75
N MET A 209 -4.49 -11.38 7.62
CA MET A 209 -4.34 -12.84 7.49
C MET A 209 -2.86 -13.30 7.50
N ASP A 210 -1.93 -12.43 7.88
CA ASP A 210 -0.50 -12.74 7.98
C ASP A 210 0.09 -13.32 6.69
N HIS A 211 -0.27 -12.72 5.54
CA HIS A 211 0.23 -13.14 4.24
C HIS A 211 1.77 -13.13 4.18
N THR A 212 2.31 -14.11 3.46
CA THR A 212 3.75 -14.30 3.33
C THR A 212 4.46 -13.08 2.74
N ALA A 213 5.71 -12.87 3.18
CA ALA A 213 6.62 -11.91 2.60
C ALA A 213 6.86 -12.23 1.12
N GLY A 214 7.05 -11.20 0.30
CA GLY A 214 7.25 -11.37 -1.14
C GLY A 214 8.49 -12.21 -1.46
N GLU A 215 8.45 -12.91 -2.59
CA GLU A 215 9.48 -13.86 -3.03
C GLU A 215 10.90 -13.24 -3.02
N ALA A 216 11.03 -11.98 -3.47
CA ALA A 216 12.32 -11.28 -3.46
C ALA A 216 12.89 -11.07 -2.04
N VAL A 217 12.03 -10.94 -1.02
CA VAL A 217 12.47 -10.87 0.37
C VAL A 217 12.87 -12.27 0.82
N GLN A 218 12.01 -13.27 0.64
CA GLN A 218 12.29 -14.66 1.03
C GLN A 218 13.60 -15.19 0.44
N ASN A 219 13.81 -15.01 -0.87
CA ASN A 219 15.04 -15.42 -1.54
C ASN A 219 16.27 -14.75 -0.93
N ARG A 220 16.17 -13.48 -0.52
CA ARG A 220 17.28 -12.80 0.19
C ARG A 220 17.52 -13.36 1.58
N ILE A 221 16.48 -13.81 2.30
CA ILE A 221 16.61 -14.49 3.59
C ILE A 221 17.35 -15.80 3.38
N VAL A 222 16.88 -16.63 2.44
CA VAL A 222 17.48 -17.93 2.09
C VAL A 222 18.94 -17.77 1.66
N ASP A 223 19.21 -16.90 0.67
CA ASP A 223 20.56 -16.63 0.16
C ASP A 223 21.55 -16.18 1.25
N THR A 224 21.04 -15.56 2.31
CA THR A 224 21.87 -15.07 3.42
C THR A 224 22.13 -16.18 4.43
N ALA A 225 21.11 -16.98 4.75
CA ALA A 225 21.23 -18.14 5.63
C ALA A 225 22.16 -19.21 5.04
N GLU A 226 22.02 -19.54 3.75
CA GLU A 226 22.82 -20.59 3.09
C GLU A 226 24.31 -20.23 2.93
N ARG A 227 24.69 -18.97 3.14
CA ARG A 227 26.09 -18.56 3.15
C ARG A 227 26.78 -18.75 4.49
N VAL A 228 26.03 -19.09 5.54
CA VAL A 228 26.59 -19.33 6.86
C VAL A 228 27.23 -20.73 6.87
N PRO A 229 28.51 -20.86 7.28
CA PRO A 229 29.17 -22.16 7.39
C PRO A 229 28.38 -23.13 8.28
N GLY A 230 28.26 -24.38 7.84
CA GLY A 230 27.51 -25.42 8.56
C GLY A 230 26.06 -25.60 8.09
N VAL A 231 25.50 -24.62 7.36
CA VAL A 231 24.15 -24.74 6.76
C VAL A 231 24.22 -25.61 5.50
N ARG A 232 23.49 -26.72 5.50
CA ARG A 232 23.29 -27.63 4.35
C ARG A 232 22.06 -27.29 3.49
N GLY A 233 21.51 -26.09 3.66
CA GLY A 233 20.36 -25.56 2.93
C GLY A 233 19.23 -25.12 3.87
N VAL A 234 18.33 -24.27 3.38
CA VAL A 234 17.08 -23.96 4.09
C VAL A 234 16.05 -25.02 3.75
N ILE A 235 15.46 -25.67 4.75
CA ILE A 235 14.41 -26.68 4.59
C ILE A 235 13.05 -25.98 4.51
N HIS A 236 12.80 -25.07 5.44
CA HIS A 236 11.53 -24.36 5.54
C HIS A 236 11.74 -22.90 5.90
N LEU A 237 10.95 -22.02 5.29
CA LEU A 237 10.90 -20.61 5.65
C LEU A 237 9.45 -20.12 5.62
N ARG A 238 8.96 -19.68 6.78
CA ARG A 238 7.75 -18.89 6.89
C ARG A 238 8.14 -17.48 7.29
N ALA A 239 7.89 -16.52 6.42
CA ALA A 239 8.11 -15.11 6.72
C ALA A 239 6.82 -14.35 6.47
N ARG A 240 6.33 -13.60 7.45
CA ARG A 240 5.11 -12.80 7.36
C ARG A 240 5.41 -11.34 7.69
N TYR A 241 4.59 -10.43 7.18
CA TYR A 241 4.62 -9.04 7.62
C TYR A 241 3.81 -8.86 8.90
N VAL A 242 4.38 -8.16 9.89
CA VAL A 242 3.68 -7.67 11.07
C VAL A 242 3.85 -6.15 11.08
N GLY A 243 2.84 -5.42 10.60
CA GLY A 243 2.98 -3.99 10.33
C GLY A 243 4.06 -3.72 9.28
N GLN A 244 5.10 -2.97 9.66
CA GLN A 244 6.23 -2.67 8.77
C GLN A 244 7.40 -3.65 8.90
N ASP A 245 7.36 -4.57 9.85
CA ASP A 245 8.44 -5.51 10.13
C ASP A 245 8.12 -6.91 9.64
N ILE A 246 9.14 -7.75 9.59
CA ILE A 246 9.07 -9.14 9.14
C ILE A 246 9.32 -10.03 10.34
N TRP A 247 8.42 -10.99 10.51
CA TRP A 247 8.54 -12.06 11.48
C TRP A 247 8.74 -13.34 10.70
N ALA A 248 9.83 -14.04 10.99
CA ALA A 248 10.22 -15.22 10.25
C ALA A 248 10.53 -16.39 11.17
N ASP A 249 10.13 -17.58 10.72
CA ASP A 249 10.44 -18.87 11.31
C ASP A 249 11.16 -19.67 10.22
N MET A 250 12.38 -20.13 10.51
CA MET A 250 13.25 -20.83 9.56
C MET A 250 13.71 -22.16 10.13
N ILE A 251 13.71 -23.19 9.29
CA ILE A 251 14.34 -24.47 9.57
C ILE A 251 15.50 -24.65 8.61
N ILE A 252 16.71 -24.84 9.15
CA ILE A 252 17.93 -25.09 8.38
C ILE A 252 18.33 -26.55 8.48
N GLY A 253 18.91 -27.08 7.40
CA GLY A 253 19.58 -28.37 7.42
C GLY A 253 20.99 -28.23 7.98
N VAL A 254 21.36 -29.12 8.91
CA VAL A 254 22.73 -29.23 9.43
C VAL A 254 23.23 -30.67 9.35
N ASP A 255 24.51 -30.88 9.60
CA ASP A 255 25.11 -32.22 9.65
C ASP A 255 24.45 -33.07 10.75
N PRO A 256 23.96 -34.30 10.45
CA PRO A 256 23.43 -35.21 11.47
C PRO A 256 24.44 -35.56 12.57
N GLU A 257 25.74 -35.41 12.31
CA GLU A 257 26.80 -35.68 13.29
C GLU A 257 27.04 -34.50 14.26
N HIS A 258 26.44 -33.33 14.01
CA HIS A 258 26.56 -32.20 14.93
C HIS A 258 25.87 -32.47 16.26
N THR A 259 26.49 -32.03 17.35
CA THR A 259 25.83 -31.99 18.65
C THR A 259 24.73 -30.92 18.65
N VAL A 260 23.79 -31.00 19.61
CA VAL A 260 22.74 -29.98 19.78
C VAL A 260 23.33 -28.59 19.97
N GLU A 261 24.44 -28.48 20.71
CA GLU A 261 25.18 -27.22 20.92
C GLU A 261 25.73 -26.67 19.59
N GLN A 262 26.38 -27.51 18.78
CA GLN A 262 26.89 -27.10 17.47
C GLN A 262 25.77 -26.68 16.51
N ALA A 263 24.64 -27.38 16.52
CA ALA A 263 23.48 -27.00 15.72
C ALA A 263 22.91 -25.65 16.18
N HIS A 264 22.84 -25.42 17.49
CA HIS A 264 22.40 -24.16 18.07
C HIS A 264 23.33 -22.99 17.68
N ASP A 265 24.65 -23.17 17.76
CA ASP A 265 25.63 -22.17 17.33
C ASP A 265 25.45 -21.77 15.86
N ILE A 266 25.12 -22.74 14.99
CA ILE A 266 24.82 -22.47 13.58
C ILE A 266 23.51 -21.68 13.45
N CYS A 267 22.46 -22.04 14.19
CA CYS A 267 21.20 -21.29 14.23
C CYS A 267 21.42 -19.83 14.65
N GLU A 268 22.17 -19.58 15.72
CA GLU A 268 22.50 -18.23 16.17
C GLU A 268 23.31 -17.46 15.11
N ALA A 269 24.27 -18.11 14.46
CA ALA A 269 25.05 -17.51 13.39
C ALA A 269 24.17 -17.13 12.18
N VAL A 270 23.20 -17.97 11.82
CA VAL A 270 22.18 -17.67 10.80
C VAL A 270 21.31 -16.51 11.22
N GLN A 271 20.78 -16.52 12.44
CA GLN A 271 19.95 -15.44 12.96
C GLN A 271 20.70 -14.10 12.92
N ALA A 272 21.94 -14.07 13.40
CA ALA A 272 22.79 -12.88 13.38
C ALA A 272 23.09 -12.39 11.96
N ALA A 273 23.41 -13.29 11.03
CA ALA A 273 23.71 -12.93 9.64
C ALA A 273 22.49 -12.34 8.92
N VAL A 274 21.32 -12.95 9.11
CA VAL A 274 20.06 -12.56 8.48
C VAL A 274 19.56 -11.23 9.04
N CYS A 275 19.48 -11.09 10.37
CA CYS A 275 19.04 -9.86 11.04
C CYS A 275 20.03 -8.70 10.80
N GLY A 276 21.35 -8.98 10.80
CA GLY A 276 22.38 -7.98 10.53
C GLY A 276 22.32 -7.41 9.10
N LYS A 277 21.88 -8.20 8.12
CA LYS A 277 21.76 -7.78 6.72
C LYS A 277 20.40 -7.17 6.39
N MET A 278 19.35 -7.51 7.13
CA MET A 278 17.97 -7.07 6.89
C MET A 278 17.34 -6.49 8.15
N ARG A 279 17.54 -5.19 8.36
CA ARG A 279 17.04 -4.43 9.51
C ARG A 279 15.50 -4.32 9.65
N ARG A 280 14.73 -4.96 8.76
CA ARG A 280 13.26 -5.05 8.87
C ARG A 280 12.81 -6.37 9.50
N ILE A 281 13.73 -7.31 9.73
CA ILE A 281 13.43 -8.54 10.43
C ILE A 281 13.53 -8.23 11.92
N GLU A 282 12.37 -8.10 12.55
CA GLU A 282 12.28 -7.82 13.98
C GLU A 282 12.44 -9.11 14.80
N SER A 283 11.88 -10.21 14.29
CA SER A 283 11.99 -11.53 14.93
C SER A 283 12.29 -12.59 13.88
N LEU A 284 13.33 -13.37 14.14
CA LEU A 284 13.69 -14.56 13.37
C LEU A 284 14.00 -15.69 14.33
N HIS A 285 13.16 -16.72 14.31
CA HIS A 285 13.43 -17.97 15.00
C HIS A 285 14.06 -18.95 14.02
N VAL A 286 15.20 -19.55 14.40
CA VAL A 286 15.93 -20.51 13.57
C VAL A 286 16.04 -21.83 14.33
N SER A 287 15.54 -22.90 13.71
CA SER A 287 15.69 -24.27 14.20
C SER A 287 16.48 -25.10 13.21
N ALA A 288 17.10 -26.18 13.69
CA ALA A 288 17.92 -27.06 12.86
C ALA A 288 17.32 -28.46 12.77
N GLU A 289 17.38 -29.04 11.58
CA GLU A 289 17.06 -30.45 11.32
C GLU A 289 18.24 -31.14 10.65
N ALA A 290 18.37 -32.44 10.89
CA ALA A 290 19.41 -33.26 10.27
C ALA A 290 19.16 -33.38 8.77
N ARG A 291 20.14 -33.00 7.94
CA ARG A 291 20.07 -33.10 6.47
C ARG A 291 21.32 -33.77 5.91
N GLU A 292 21.14 -34.90 5.23
CA GLU A 292 22.26 -35.67 4.66
C GLU A 292 22.96 -34.93 3.51
N ALA A 293 24.26 -35.21 3.34
CA ALA A 293 25.06 -34.62 2.27
C ALA A 293 24.58 -35.14 0.90
N GLY A 294 23.97 -34.27 0.10
CA GLY A 294 23.48 -34.59 -1.25
C GLY A 294 21.98 -34.37 -1.45
N ASP A 295 21.21 -34.12 -0.39
CA ASP A 295 19.82 -33.71 -0.53
C ASP A 295 19.74 -32.27 -1.07
N THR A 296 19.34 -32.13 -2.33
CA THR A 296 19.17 -30.85 -3.03
C THR A 296 17.71 -30.40 -3.10
N SER A 297 16.85 -30.93 -2.22
CA SER A 297 15.47 -30.48 -2.04
C SER A 297 15.44 -28.95 -1.90
N LYS A 298 14.62 -28.30 -2.74
CA LYS A 298 14.42 -26.85 -2.62
C LYS A 298 13.70 -26.55 -1.30
N PRO A 299 13.93 -25.38 -0.70
CA PRO A 299 13.15 -24.95 0.45
C PRO A 299 11.66 -25.03 0.14
N THR A 300 10.90 -25.69 1.02
CA THR A 300 9.45 -25.72 0.92
C THR A 300 8.92 -24.37 1.40
N PHE A 301 8.47 -23.54 0.47
CA PHE A 301 7.82 -22.27 0.82
C PHE A 301 6.34 -22.53 1.11
N SER A 302 6.00 -22.79 2.37
CA SER A 302 4.62 -22.72 2.90
C SER A 302 3.51 -23.54 2.24
N GLU A 303 3.76 -24.36 1.21
CA GLU A 303 2.69 -25.07 0.51
C GLU A 303 2.01 -26.16 1.36
N GLU A 304 2.72 -26.73 2.34
CA GLU A 304 2.14 -27.70 3.28
C GLU A 304 2.07 -27.13 4.71
N PRO A 305 0.88 -27.17 5.35
CA PRO A 305 0.78 -26.87 6.76
C PRO A 305 1.56 -27.91 7.55
N LEU A 306 2.63 -27.45 8.22
CA LEU A 306 3.32 -28.20 9.28
C LEU A 306 2.31 -29.01 10.09
N THR A 307 2.58 -30.30 10.21
CA THR A 307 1.78 -31.24 10.98
C THR A 307 1.66 -30.74 12.43
N TYR A 308 0.51 -30.99 13.06
CA TYR A 308 0.14 -30.44 14.37
C TYR A 308 1.24 -30.58 15.45
N ASP A 309 2.07 -31.61 15.36
CA ASP A 309 3.20 -31.88 16.26
C ASP A 309 4.38 -30.89 16.09
N GLU A 310 4.64 -30.39 14.89
CA GLU A 310 5.74 -29.45 14.59
C GLU A 310 5.44 -28.04 15.14
N VAL A 311 4.16 -27.68 15.25
CA VAL A 311 3.72 -26.37 15.79
C VAL A 311 3.93 -26.28 17.30
N MET A 312 3.79 -27.39 18.03
CA MET A 312 3.91 -27.37 19.49
C MET A 312 5.36 -27.31 19.94
N LEU A 313 6.30 -27.96 19.24
CA LEU A 313 7.72 -27.94 19.63
C LEU A 313 8.38 -26.56 19.45
N SER A 314 7.88 -25.69 18.55
CA SER A 314 8.37 -24.31 18.46
C SER A 314 7.89 -23.38 19.58
N LYS A 315 6.96 -23.83 20.44
CA LYS A 315 6.37 -23.03 21.52
C LYS A 315 6.78 -23.44 22.93
N VAL A 316 7.59 -24.49 23.11
CA VAL A 316 7.95 -24.96 24.46
C VAL A 316 9.28 -24.38 24.97
N ASP A 317 10.10 -23.74 24.12
CA ASP A 317 11.41 -23.21 24.54
C ASP A 317 11.45 -21.67 24.66
N ASN A 318 10.38 -21.07 25.19
CA ASN A 318 10.39 -19.71 25.77
C ASN A 318 9.87 -19.76 27.21
#